data_AF-A0A660W8F2-F1
#
_entry.id   AF-A0A660W8F2-F1
#
_cell.length_a   1.000
_cell.length_b   1.000
_cell.length_c   1.000
_cell.angle_alpha   90.00
_cell.angle_beta   90.00
_cell.angle_gamma   90.00
#
_symmetry.space_group_name_H-M   'P 1'
#
loop_
_entity.id
_entity.type
_entity.pdbx_description
1 polymer ?
#
loop_
_entity_poly.entity_id
_entity_poly.type
_entity_poly.pdbx_seq_one_letter_code
_entity_poly.pdbx_strand_id
1 'polypeptide(L)'
;MIPNRFDDYGGEAHYNSIDASLWFIIAAERYLQAIERNAPPSDKRAKNFWPGVLLPACETILANYRAGTRFGIAADADGLLAGGSYQTQLTWMDAKCGDEVITGRYGKAVEVNALWHSAHRILAQRCEAADPAKAHRYADQAQQIARAFTLAFWNEPFGWLNDCVNDAGWDASLRPNQILAVSLPYSPLSAQQQKSVVDIVQEVLLTPMGLRSLAPLDPRYAGQYGPGWEARERAYHQGTVWAWLIGPFVEAYLKVADPARRAENVEQVTHWLGAFDEHLDQAGLGYISEIFDGDKPHTPRGCYAQAWSVAEVLRAKALLANYETG
;
A
#
# COMPACT_ATOMS: atom_id res chain seq x y z
N MET A 1 -0.72 15.98 9.31
CA MET A 1 -0.22 14.59 9.39
C MET A 1 -1.10 13.83 10.35
N ILE A 2 -1.48 12.61 10.01
CA ILE A 2 -2.08 11.65 10.93
C ILE A 2 -0.94 10.93 11.67
N PRO A 3 -1.08 10.65 12.97
CA PRO A 3 -0.04 9.97 13.74
C PRO A 3 0.08 8.49 13.37
N ASN A 4 1.28 7.94 13.48
CA ASN A 4 1.57 6.53 13.26
C ASN A 4 1.17 5.67 14.48
N ARG A 5 1.41 6.20 15.69
CA ARG A 5 1.02 5.55 16.95
C ARG A 5 0.65 6.58 18.01
N PHE A 6 -0.18 6.15 18.95
CA PHE A 6 -0.35 6.77 20.26
C PHE A 6 0.41 5.92 21.26
N ASP A 7 1.09 6.52 22.23
CA ASP A 7 1.69 5.76 23.32
C ASP A 7 0.60 5.14 24.22
N ASP A 8 0.84 3.92 24.71
CA ASP A 8 -0.16 3.16 25.45
C ASP A 8 -0.53 3.78 26.81
N TYR A 9 0.27 4.73 27.30
CA TYR A 9 0.17 5.26 28.67
C TYR A 9 0.20 6.80 28.80
N GLY A 10 0.59 7.56 27.78
CA GLY A 10 0.78 9.02 27.87
C GLY A 10 -0.16 9.88 27.00
N GLY A 11 -0.86 9.28 26.04
CA GLY A 11 -1.65 9.97 25.02
C GLY A 11 -0.85 10.78 23.98
N GLU A 12 0.49 10.77 24.01
CA GLU A 12 1.32 11.47 23.04
C GLU A 12 1.31 10.75 21.68
N ALA A 13 0.98 11.51 20.64
CA ALA A 13 0.90 11.01 19.28
C ALA A 13 2.24 11.18 18.55
N HIS A 14 2.75 10.10 17.94
CA HIS A 14 3.98 10.12 17.16
C HIS A 14 3.68 10.35 15.67
N TYR A 15 4.29 11.39 15.10
CA TYR A 15 4.04 11.84 13.72
C TYR A 15 5.15 11.45 12.74
N ASN A 16 5.68 10.23 12.82
CA ASN A 16 6.81 9.74 12.02
C ASN A 16 6.39 8.90 10.80
N SER A 17 5.31 9.28 10.11
CA SER A 17 4.82 8.55 8.92
C SER A 17 4.50 9.50 7.75
N ILE A 18 4.95 9.11 6.56
CA ILE A 18 4.66 9.79 5.29
C ILE A 18 3.41 9.22 4.58
N ASP A 19 3.07 7.95 4.84
CA ASP A 19 2.00 7.21 4.18
C ASP A 19 0.66 7.26 4.92
N ALA A 20 0.64 7.34 6.25
CA ALA A 20 -0.57 7.24 7.07
C ALA A 20 -1.65 8.25 6.68
N SER A 21 -1.27 9.50 6.40
CA SER A 21 -2.25 10.53 6.01
C SER A 21 -2.87 10.25 4.64
N LEU A 22 -2.15 9.59 3.73
CA LEU A 22 -2.66 9.22 2.42
C LEU A 22 -3.52 7.96 2.49
N TRP A 23 -3.11 6.98 3.30
CA TRP A 23 -3.94 5.81 3.62
C TRP A 23 -5.29 6.20 4.21
N PHE A 24 -5.32 7.22 5.07
CA PHE A 24 -6.58 7.77 5.57
C PHE A 24 -7.50 8.27 4.46
N ILE A 25 -6.98 8.93 3.42
CA ILE A 25 -7.80 9.40 2.30
C ILE A 25 -8.39 8.19 1.55
N ILE A 26 -7.61 7.13 1.34
CA ILE A 26 -8.10 5.88 0.74
C ILE A 26 -9.18 5.23 1.62
N ALA A 27 -8.96 5.18 2.93
CA ALA A 27 -9.93 4.63 3.87
C ALA A 27 -11.23 5.45 3.92
N ALA A 28 -11.14 6.79 3.90
CA ALA A 28 -12.27 7.70 3.84
C ALA A 28 -13.12 7.48 2.58
N GLU A 29 -12.46 7.32 1.42
CA GLU A 29 -13.14 6.99 0.17
C GLU A 29 -13.83 5.61 0.23
N ARG A 30 -13.12 4.57 0.69
CA ARG A 30 -13.68 3.22 0.84
C ARG A 30 -14.87 3.19 1.81
N TYR A 31 -14.78 3.93 2.91
CA TYR A 31 -15.87 4.06 3.87
C TYR A 31 -17.12 4.69 3.24
N LEU A 32 -16.94 5.76 2.45
CA LEU A 32 -18.05 6.39 1.74
C LEU A 32 -18.66 5.49 0.67
N GLN A 33 -17.84 4.83 -0.13
CA GLN A 33 -18.32 3.86 -1.11
C GLN A 33 -19.13 2.73 -0.45
N ALA A 34 -18.71 2.29 0.73
CA ALA A 34 -19.45 1.29 1.50
C ALA A 34 -20.82 1.82 1.98
N ILE A 35 -20.91 3.09 2.41
CA ILE A 35 -22.21 3.71 2.72
C ILE A 35 -23.06 3.82 1.46
N GLU A 36 -22.50 4.32 0.36
CA GLU A 36 -23.24 4.54 -0.90
C GLU A 36 -23.80 3.25 -1.49
N ARG A 37 -23.09 2.12 -1.32
CA ARG A 37 -23.53 0.80 -1.80
C ARG A 37 -24.59 0.16 -0.91
N ASN A 38 -24.49 0.32 0.41
CA ASN A 38 -25.28 -0.49 1.37
C ASN A 38 -26.40 0.29 2.05
N ALA A 39 -26.36 1.62 2.06
CA ALA A 39 -27.35 2.45 2.73
C ALA A 39 -28.55 2.76 1.81
N PRO A 40 -29.77 2.91 2.36
CA PRO A 40 -30.92 3.31 1.56
C PRO A 40 -30.73 4.70 0.94
N PRO A 41 -31.37 5.04 -0.19
CA PRO A 41 -31.23 6.36 -0.85
C PRO A 41 -31.58 7.57 0.03
N SER A 42 -32.37 7.35 1.10
CA SER A 42 -32.72 8.35 2.10
C SER A 42 -31.58 8.66 3.08
N ASP A 43 -30.55 7.82 3.15
CA ASP A 43 -29.39 8.02 4.01
C ASP A 43 -28.52 9.17 3.47
N LYS A 44 -28.47 10.25 4.24
CA LYS A 44 -27.71 11.45 3.89
C LYS A 44 -26.29 11.44 4.46
N ARG A 45 -25.85 10.36 5.13
CA ARG A 45 -24.50 10.29 5.71
C ARG A 45 -23.43 10.49 4.66
N ALA A 46 -23.47 9.79 3.52
CA ALA A 46 -22.50 10.01 2.46
C ALA A 46 -22.53 11.46 1.94
N LYS A 47 -23.73 12.01 1.73
CA LYS A 47 -23.95 13.39 1.22
C LYS A 47 -23.51 14.48 2.20
N ASN A 48 -23.55 14.24 3.49
CA ASN A 48 -23.26 15.24 4.52
C ASN A 48 -21.85 15.06 5.10
N PHE A 49 -21.44 13.81 5.35
CA PHE A 49 -20.19 13.49 6.04
C PHE A 49 -18.97 13.74 5.15
N TRP A 50 -19.08 13.48 3.84
CA TRP A 50 -18.00 13.83 2.92
C TRP A 50 -17.73 15.34 2.88
N PRO A 51 -18.65 16.21 2.44
CA PRO A 51 -18.35 17.65 2.34
C PRO A 51 -18.16 18.31 3.71
N GLY A 52 -18.84 17.82 4.76
CA GLY A 52 -18.82 18.45 6.08
C GLY A 52 -17.64 18.07 6.97
N VAL A 53 -17.05 16.88 6.78
CA VAL A 53 -16.02 16.35 7.69
C VAL A 53 -14.80 15.83 6.93
N LEU A 54 -14.99 14.89 6.01
CA LEU A 54 -13.87 14.19 5.38
C LEU A 54 -13.14 15.06 4.35
N LEU A 55 -13.87 15.80 3.51
CA LEU A 55 -13.27 16.64 2.46
C LEU A 55 -12.36 17.72 3.05
N PRO A 56 -12.77 18.54 4.04
CA PRO A 56 -11.88 19.53 4.66
C PRO A 56 -10.61 18.90 5.27
N ALA A 57 -10.73 17.71 5.88
CA ALA A 57 -9.59 16.99 6.42
C ALA A 57 -8.62 16.53 5.31
N CYS A 58 -9.15 15.97 4.22
CA CYS A 58 -8.35 15.55 3.07
C CYS A 58 -7.68 16.74 2.37
N GLU A 59 -8.40 17.85 2.16
CA GLU A 59 -7.84 19.08 1.59
C GLU A 59 -6.70 19.63 2.47
N THR A 60 -6.88 19.61 3.79
CA THR A 60 -5.85 20.00 4.75
C THR A 60 -4.62 19.11 4.64
N ILE A 61 -4.80 17.79 4.50
CA ILE A 61 -3.68 16.85 4.31
C ILE A 61 -2.91 17.20 3.03
N LEU A 62 -3.58 17.32 1.88
CA LEU A 62 -2.91 17.59 0.61
C LEU A 62 -2.22 18.97 0.59
N ALA A 63 -2.87 20.00 1.14
CA ALA A 63 -2.30 21.34 1.22
C ALA A 63 -1.01 21.36 2.07
N ASN A 64 -1.02 20.70 3.23
CA ASN A 64 0.17 20.63 4.09
C ASN A 64 1.28 19.77 3.49
N TYR A 65 0.97 18.63 2.86
CA TYR A 65 1.97 17.84 2.13
C TYR A 65 2.56 18.59 0.95
N ARG A 66 1.82 19.49 0.31
CA ARG A 66 2.38 20.37 -0.72
C ARG A 66 3.25 21.50 -0.13
N ALA A 67 2.85 22.09 0.99
CA ALA A 67 3.58 23.19 1.64
C ALA A 67 4.84 22.74 2.40
N GLY A 68 4.87 21.47 2.83
CA GLY A 68 5.92 20.93 3.68
C GLY A 68 5.44 20.64 5.10
N THR A 69 5.86 19.51 5.66
CA THR A 69 5.57 19.11 7.04
C THR A 69 6.83 18.62 7.76
N ARG A 70 6.67 17.90 8.88
CA ARG A 70 7.80 17.31 9.62
C ARG A 70 8.60 16.40 8.71
N PHE A 71 9.87 16.19 9.06
CA PHE A 71 10.80 15.35 8.30
C PHE A 71 11.00 15.76 6.84
N GLY A 72 10.74 17.03 6.51
CA GLY A 72 10.90 17.53 5.14
C GLY A 72 9.93 16.90 4.13
N ILE A 73 8.82 16.30 4.60
CA ILE A 73 7.80 15.75 3.71
C ILE A 73 7.14 16.89 2.95
N ALA A 74 7.41 16.98 1.65
CA ALA A 74 6.91 18.04 0.78
C ALA A 74 6.74 17.53 -0.66
N ALA A 75 5.87 18.18 -1.44
CA ALA A 75 5.85 17.98 -2.89
C ALA A 75 7.07 18.67 -3.51
N ASP A 76 7.86 17.93 -4.27
CA ASP A 76 9.03 18.40 -4.99
C ASP A 76 8.63 19.15 -6.29
N ALA A 77 9.60 19.73 -6.99
CA ALA A 77 9.38 20.54 -8.20
C ALA A 77 8.68 19.76 -9.33
N ASP A 78 8.87 18.44 -9.41
CA ASP A 78 8.17 17.57 -10.37
C ASP A 78 6.73 17.24 -9.96
N GLY A 79 6.35 17.55 -8.72
CA GLY A 79 5.04 17.28 -8.13
C GLY A 79 4.94 15.98 -7.32
N LEU A 80 6.00 15.17 -7.29
CA LEU A 80 6.08 13.96 -6.46
C LEU A 80 6.35 14.31 -5.01
N LEU A 81 5.80 13.53 -4.08
CA LEU A 81 6.05 13.67 -2.66
C LEU A 81 7.41 13.04 -2.31
N ALA A 82 8.27 13.84 -1.70
CA ALA A 82 9.54 13.41 -1.14
C ALA A 82 9.56 13.68 0.37
N GLY A 83 10.31 12.90 1.14
CA GLY A 83 10.50 13.18 2.56
C GLY A 83 11.54 12.30 3.23
N GLY A 84 11.98 12.72 4.40
CA GLY A 84 12.96 12.01 5.22
C GLY A 84 14.41 12.23 4.79
N SER A 85 15.30 11.50 5.46
CA SER A 85 16.72 11.40 5.20
C SER A 85 17.21 9.98 5.44
N TYR A 86 18.50 9.72 5.21
CA TYR A 86 19.15 8.44 5.50
C TYR A 86 19.02 7.98 6.97
N GLN A 87 18.62 8.87 7.88
CA GLN A 87 18.43 8.58 9.31
C GLN A 87 16.97 8.32 9.69
N THR A 88 16.03 8.47 8.75
CA THR A 88 14.59 8.37 9.02
C THR A 88 13.95 7.16 8.36
N GLN A 89 12.88 6.69 8.97
CA GLN A 89 12.08 5.54 8.60
C GLN A 89 10.60 5.95 8.64
N LEU A 90 10.09 6.45 7.50
CA LEU A 90 8.79 7.12 7.42
C LEU A 90 7.69 6.30 6.75
N THR A 91 8.05 5.23 6.06
CA THR A 91 7.12 4.33 5.36
C THR A 91 6.82 3.11 6.21
N TRP A 92 5.78 2.34 5.90
CA TRP A 92 5.48 1.07 6.60
C TRP A 92 6.66 0.07 6.70
N MET A 93 7.67 0.17 5.83
CA MET A 93 8.94 -0.54 5.99
C MET A 93 9.89 0.23 6.94
N ASP A 94 9.55 0.31 8.23
CA ASP A 94 10.17 1.22 9.22
C ASP A 94 11.19 0.59 10.19
N ALA A 95 11.72 -0.59 9.86
CA ALA A 95 12.71 -1.27 10.72
C ALA A 95 13.99 -0.46 10.97
N LYS A 96 14.43 -0.41 12.24
CA LYS A 96 15.62 0.31 12.69
C LYS A 96 16.35 -0.46 13.79
N CYS A 97 17.65 -0.67 13.62
CA CYS A 97 18.51 -1.27 14.65
C CYS A 97 19.39 -0.18 15.29
N GLY A 98 18.98 0.31 16.46
CA GLY A 98 19.65 1.45 17.10
C GLY A 98 19.50 2.71 16.26
N ASP A 99 20.61 3.22 15.72
CA ASP A 99 20.63 4.36 14.81
C ASP A 99 20.65 4.00 13.31
N GLU A 100 20.80 2.71 12.99
CA GLU A 100 20.85 2.21 11.63
C GLU A 100 19.43 1.96 11.08
N VAL A 101 19.07 2.66 10.00
CA VAL A 101 17.85 2.37 9.24
C VAL A 101 18.12 1.18 8.30
N ILE A 102 17.37 0.10 8.46
CA ILE A 102 17.59 -1.15 7.70
C ILE A 102 17.03 -1.05 6.28
N THR A 103 15.84 -0.44 6.16
CA THR A 103 15.14 -0.22 4.88
C THR A 103 15.00 1.28 4.64
N GLY A 104 16.09 1.92 4.24
CA GLY A 104 16.12 3.34 3.92
C GLY A 104 15.29 3.66 2.67
N ARG A 105 14.10 4.22 2.87
CA ARG A 105 13.15 4.59 1.79
C ARG A 105 12.82 6.08 1.82
N TYR A 106 13.83 6.90 2.14
CA TYR A 106 13.72 8.36 2.12
C TYR A 106 13.81 8.89 0.69
N GLY A 107 13.29 10.11 0.49
CA GLY A 107 13.04 10.66 -0.83
C GLY A 107 11.64 10.27 -1.30
N LYS A 108 11.52 9.77 -2.52
CA LYS A 108 10.26 9.45 -3.19
C LYS A 108 10.03 7.94 -3.17
N ALA A 109 9.23 7.46 -2.23
CA ALA A 109 8.79 6.07 -2.18
C ALA A 109 7.65 5.81 -3.17
N VAL A 110 7.66 4.64 -3.82
CA VAL A 110 6.76 4.31 -4.93
C VAL A 110 5.28 4.29 -4.50
N GLU A 111 4.94 3.62 -3.41
CA GLU A 111 3.57 3.51 -2.92
C GLU A 111 3.06 4.83 -2.36
N VAL A 112 3.92 5.63 -1.74
CA VAL A 112 3.58 6.97 -1.23
C VAL A 112 3.13 7.85 -2.39
N ASN A 113 3.85 7.80 -3.51
CA ASN A 113 3.51 8.59 -4.68
C ASN A 113 2.30 8.04 -5.45
N ALA A 114 2.07 6.73 -5.42
CA ALA A 114 0.83 6.14 -5.94
C ALA A 114 -0.38 6.54 -5.10
N LEU A 115 -0.26 6.54 -3.77
CA LEU A 115 -1.27 7.02 -2.83
C LEU A 115 -1.52 8.52 -3.03
N TRP A 116 -0.46 9.32 -3.22
CA TRP A 116 -0.55 10.76 -3.50
C TRP A 116 -1.34 11.05 -4.78
N HIS A 117 -1.03 10.33 -5.87
CA HIS A 117 -1.79 10.37 -7.11
C HIS A 117 -3.26 10.01 -6.89
N SER A 118 -3.51 8.86 -6.24
CA SER A 118 -4.87 8.38 -6.00
C SER A 118 -5.68 9.36 -5.13
N ALA A 119 -5.06 10.00 -4.15
CA ALA A 119 -5.71 11.01 -3.32
C ALA A 119 -6.18 12.24 -4.13
N HIS A 120 -5.37 12.72 -5.07
CA HIS A 120 -5.78 13.82 -5.96
C HIS A 120 -6.94 13.41 -6.86
N ARG A 121 -6.89 12.19 -7.42
CA ARG A 121 -7.98 11.66 -8.25
C ARG A 121 -9.29 11.51 -7.48
N ILE A 122 -9.22 11.05 -6.23
CA ILE A 122 -10.38 10.98 -5.33
C ILE A 122 -10.97 12.38 -5.12
N LEU A 123 -10.15 13.37 -4.77
CA LEU A 123 -10.66 14.73 -4.52
C LEU A 123 -11.18 15.38 -5.81
N ALA A 124 -10.58 15.11 -6.97
CA ALA A 124 -11.11 15.54 -8.26
C ALA A 124 -12.53 14.99 -8.48
N GLN A 125 -12.70 13.67 -8.37
CA GLN A 125 -14.01 13.04 -8.57
C GLN A 125 -15.06 13.56 -7.57
N ARG A 126 -14.67 13.65 -6.29
CA ARG A 126 -15.58 13.96 -5.20
C ARG A 126 -15.95 15.45 -5.12
N CYS A 127 -15.16 16.34 -5.70
CA CYS A 127 -15.49 17.77 -5.82
C CYS A 127 -16.34 18.09 -7.05
N GLU A 128 -16.41 17.22 -8.06
CA GLU A 128 -16.98 17.50 -9.40
C GLU A 128 -18.37 18.14 -9.34
N ALA A 129 -19.28 17.58 -8.54
CA ALA A 129 -20.66 18.07 -8.47
C ALA A 129 -20.83 19.40 -7.71
N ALA A 130 -19.93 19.71 -6.77
CA ALA A 130 -20.06 20.86 -5.86
C ALA A 130 -19.18 22.05 -6.28
N ASP A 131 -18.00 21.78 -6.83
CA ASP A 131 -17.01 22.77 -7.25
C ASP A 131 -16.19 22.22 -8.45
N PRO A 132 -16.70 22.34 -9.68
CA PRO A 132 -16.03 21.84 -10.88
C PRO A 132 -14.65 22.46 -11.12
N ALA A 133 -14.44 23.73 -10.75
CA ALA A 133 -13.15 24.40 -10.91
C ALA A 133 -12.09 23.80 -9.96
N LYS A 134 -12.47 23.48 -8.72
CA LYS A 134 -11.62 22.74 -7.79
C LYS A 134 -11.35 21.31 -8.26
N ALA A 135 -12.38 20.62 -8.76
CA ALA A 135 -12.23 19.28 -9.33
C ALA A 135 -11.21 19.26 -10.46
N HIS A 136 -11.29 20.22 -11.39
CA HIS A 136 -10.34 20.37 -12.49
C HIS A 136 -8.91 20.60 -12.01
N ARG A 137 -8.69 21.46 -11.01
CA ARG A 137 -7.36 21.68 -10.41
C ARG A 137 -6.75 20.40 -9.84
N TYR A 138 -7.53 19.59 -9.13
CA TYR A 138 -7.05 18.31 -8.61
C TYR A 138 -6.79 17.30 -9.74
N ALA A 139 -7.59 17.31 -10.80
CA ALA A 139 -7.39 16.45 -11.96
C ALA A 139 -6.08 16.80 -12.70
N ASP A 140 -5.79 18.08 -12.91
CA ASP A 140 -4.55 18.54 -13.55
C ASP A 140 -3.31 18.17 -12.72
N GLN A 141 -3.40 18.36 -11.40
CA GLN A 141 -2.35 17.96 -10.46
C GLN A 141 -2.13 16.45 -10.50
N ALA A 142 -3.20 15.65 -10.48
CA ALA A 142 -3.09 14.19 -10.61
C ALA A 142 -2.41 13.80 -11.93
N GLN A 143 -2.73 14.46 -13.04
CA GLN A 143 -2.11 14.17 -14.33
C GLN A 143 -0.61 14.52 -14.34
N GLN A 144 -0.21 15.63 -13.72
CA GLN A 144 1.20 15.97 -13.52
C GLN A 144 1.91 14.90 -12.69
N ILE A 145 1.32 14.50 -11.56
CA ILE A 145 1.87 13.46 -10.67
C ILE A 145 2.02 12.14 -11.44
N ALA A 146 1.03 11.72 -12.23
CA ALA A 146 1.10 10.46 -12.99
C ALA A 146 2.24 10.46 -14.02
N ARG A 147 2.46 11.59 -14.71
CA ARG A 147 3.60 11.74 -15.64
C ARG A 147 4.93 11.65 -14.91
N ALA A 148 5.09 12.41 -13.83
CA ALA A 148 6.31 12.39 -13.02
C ALA A 148 6.56 11.00 -12.39
N PHE A 149 5.50 10.33 -11.93
CA PHE A 149 5.55 8.98 -11.38
C PHE A 149 6.11 8.00 -12.39
N THR A 150 5.57 8.00 -13.61
CA THR A 150 6.03 7.08 -14.65
C THR A 150 7.49 7.34 -15.01
N LEU A 151 7.90 8.61 -15.12
CA LEU A 151 9.30 8.97 -15.40
C LEU A 151 10.27 8.56 -14.29
N ALA A 152 9.87 8.65 -13.03
CA ALA A 152 10.73 8.36 -11.88
C ALA A 152 10.79 6.86 -11.56
N PHE A 153 9.66 6.16 -11.65
CA PHE A 153 9.53 4.81 -11.10
C PHE A 153 9.51 3.71 -12.16
N TRP A 154 9.02 3.92 -13.38
CA TRP A 154 8.98 2.84 -14.36
C TRP A 154 10.39 2.48 -14.84
N ASN A 155 10.82 1.25 -14.57
CA ASN A 155 12.12 0.73 -14.97
C ASN A 155 11.97 -0.20 -16.18
N GLU A 156 12.03 0.37 -17.39
CA GLU A 156 11.83 -0.34 -18.65
C GLU A 156 12.76 -1.57 -18.81
N PRO A 157 14.08 -1.52 -18.50
CA PRO A 157 14.94 -2.69 -18.59
C PRO A 157 14.51 -3.89 -17.73
N PHE A 158 13.95 -3.64 -16.55
CA PHE A 158 13.51 -4.71 -15.65
C PHE A 158 12.03 -5.07 -15.81
N GLY A 159 11.20 -4.17 -16.35
CA GLY A 159 9.75 -4.38 -16.48
C GLY A 159 8.98 -4.22 -15.16
N TRP A 160 9.54 -3.53 -14.17
CA TRP A 160 8.91 -3.24 -12.88
C TRP A 160 9.22 -1.83 -12.36
N LEU A 161 8.69 -1.48 -11.18
CA LEU A 161 8.93 -0.15 -10.60
C LEU A 161 10.17 -0.11 -9.72
N ASN A 162 10.95 0.98 -9.81
CA ASN A 162 11.88 1.37 -8.77
C ASN A 162 11.13 1.51 -7.44
N ASP A 163 11.66 0.96 -6.36
CA ASP A 163 11.03 1.00 -5.04
C ASP A 163 11.09 2.39 -4.39
N CYS A 164 12.19 3.11 -4.65
CA CYS A 164 12.45 4.43 -4.10
C CYS A 164 13.37 5.25 -5.02
N VAL A 165 13.23 6.57 -5.00
CA VAL A 165 14.09 7.52 -5.74
C VAL A 165 14.55 8.64 -4.81
N ASN A 166 15.85 8.89 -4.74
CA ASN A 166 16.43 9.95 -3.92
C ASN A 166 17.73 10.49 -4.55
N ASP A 167 18.45 11.34 -3.83
CA ASP A 167 19.69 11.97 -4.31
C ASP A 167 20.81 10.96 -4.64
N ALA A 168 20.76 9.75 -4.10
CA ALA A 168 21.70 8.68 -4.43
C ALA A 168 21.32 7.92 -5.72
N GLY A 169 20.13 8.17 -6.27
CA GLY A 169 19.64 7.57 -7.51
C GLY A 169 18.35 6.77 -7.34
N TRP A 170 18.19 5.74 -8.17
CA TRP A 170 17.02 4.86 -8.19
C TRP A 170 17.33 3.55 -7.49
N ASP A 171 16.47 3.15 -6.55
CA ASP A 171 16.48 1.81 -5.99
C ASP A 171 15.61 0.88 -6.84
N ALA A 172 16.24 0.01 -7.64
CA ALA A 172 15.56 -0.95 -8.52
C ALA A 172 15.19 -2.27 -7.83
N SER A 173 15.33 -2.37 -6.50
CA SER A 173 14.99 -3.57 -5.73
C SER A 173 13.57 -4.05 -6.01
N LEU A 174 13.43 -5.33 -6.37
CA LEU A 174 12.12 -5.94 -6.56
C LEU A 174 11.45 -6.17 -5.20
N ARG A 175 10.56 -5.24 -4.84
CA ARG A 175 9.80 -5.20 -3.58
C ARG A 175 8.31 -5.16 -3.87
N PRO A 176 7.45 -5.52 -2.90
CA PRO A 176 6.02 -5.62 -3.13
C PRO A 176 5.32 -4.25 -3.15
N ASN A 177 5.96 -3.16 -2.75
CA ASN A 177 5.34 -1.82 -2.68
C ASN A 177 4.69 -1.37 -3.98
N GLN A 178 5.26 -1.77 -5.13
CA GLN A 178 4.70 -1.52 -6.45
C GLN A 178 3.30 -2.11 -6.67
N ILE A 179 2.92 -3.18 -5.95
CA ILE A 179 1.58 -3.76 -6.07
C ILE A 179 0.50 -2.78 -5.64
N LEU A 180 0.83 -1.87 -4.70
CA LEU A 180 -0.06 -0.82 -4.22
C LEU A 180 -0.35 0.18 -5.35
N ALA A 181 0.61 0.47 -6.22
CA ALA A 181 0.39 1.34 -7.37
C ALA A 181 -0.63 0.76 -8.37
N VAL A 182 -0.79 -0.56 -8.40
CA VAL A 182 -1.79 -1.24 -9.22
C VAL A 182 -3.11 -1.42 -8.47
N SER A 183 -3.07 -1.78 -7.19
CA SER A 183 -4.28 -2.11 -6.42
C SER A 183 -5.16 -0.89 -6.14
N LEU A 184 -4.56 0.30 -5.97
CA LEU A 184 -5.28 1.53 -5.64
C LEU A 184 -6.37 1.89 -6.67
N PRO A 185 -7.44 2.61 -6.27
CA PRO A 185 -8.54 2.97 -7.16
C PRO A 185 -8.09 3.67 -8.45
N TYR A 186 -7.03 4.48 -8.37
CA TYR A 186 -6.45 5.18 -9.50
C TYR A 186 -4.96 4.89 -9.61
N SER A 187 -4.60 4.00 -10.54
CA SER A 187 -3.20 3.74 -10.88
C SER A 187 -2.64 4.84 -11.80
N PRO A 188 -1.40 5.32 -11.57
CA PRO A 188 -0.71 6.20 -12.50
C PRO A 188 -0.13 5.45 -13.72
N LEU A 189 -0.21 4.12 -13.74
CA LEU A 189 0.40 3.24 -14.74
C LEU A 189 -0.54 2.93 -15.91
N SER A 190 0.04 2.69 -17.08
CA SER A 190 -0.69 2.07 -18.21
C SER A 190 -1.10 0.63 -17.89
N ALA A 191 -2.10 0.09 -18.60
CA ALA A 191 -2.56 -1.29 -18.41
C ALA A 191 -1.44 -2.33 -18.61
N GLN A 192 -0.55 -2.10 -19.58
CA GLN A 192 0.60 -2.97 -19.84
C GLN A 192 1.59 -2.97 -18.67
N GLN A 193 1.91 -1.79 -18.11
CA GLN A 193 2.78 -1.67 -16.95
C GLN A 193 2.15 -2.31 -15.71
N GLN A 194 0.84 -2.12 -15.49
CA GLN A 194 0.12 -2.76 -14.40
C GLN A 194 0.21 -4.30 -14.48
N LYS A 195 -0.01 -4.85 -15.68
CA LYS A 195 0.12 -6.31 -15.91
C LYS A 195 1.54 -6.80 -15.65
N SER A 196 2.55 -6.09 -16.15
CA SER A 196 3.96 -6.41 -15.94
C SER A 196 4.32 -6.46 -14.44
N VAL A 197 3.86 -5.47 -13.67
CA VAL A 197 4.05 -5.40 -12.22
C VAL A 197 3.40 -6.59 -11.51
N VAL A 198 2.15 -6.91 -11.85
CA VAL A 198 1.44 -8.05 -11.23
C VAL A 198 2.14 -9.37 -11.53
N ASP A 199 2.57 -9.57 -12.78
CA ASP A 199 3.19 -10.83 -13.22
C ASP A 199 4.50 -11.09 -12.47
N ILE A 200 5.39 -10.11 -12.39
CA ILE A 200 6.67 -10.30 -11.70
C ILE A 200 6.50 -10.46 -10.19
N VAL A 201 5.54 -9.76 -9.57
CA VAL A 201 5.23 -9.91 -8.15
C VAL A 201 4.67 -11.30 -7.87
N GLN A 202 3.77 -11.80 -8.73
CA GLN A 202 3.25 -13.16 -8.65
C GLN A 202 4.36 -14.20 -8.79
N GLU A 203 5.28 -14.01 -9.74
CA GLU A 203 6.35 -14.97 -10.03
C GLU A 203 7.39 -15.03 -8.89
N VAL A 204 7.82 -13.88 -8.37
CA VAL A 204 9.03 -13.81 -7.52
C VAL A 204 8.69 -13.63 -6.03
N LEU A 205 7.66 -12.84 -5.71
CA LEU A 205 7.40 -12.41 -4.34
C LEU A 205 6.26 -13.17 -3.67
N LEU A 206 5.31 -13.71 -4.44
CA LEU A 206 4.18 -14.44 -3.88
C LEU A 206 4.61 -15.74 -3.18
N THR A 207 4.01 -15.96 -2.02
CA THR A 207 4.13 -17.17 -1.21
C THR A 207 2.72 -17.58 -0.75
N PRO A 208 2.54 -18.78 -0.17
CA PRO A 208 1.24 -19.18 0.38
C PRO A 208 0.66 -18.21 1.43
N MET A 209 1.52 -17.48 2.16
CA MET A 209 1.10 -16.63 3.28
C MET A 209 1.20 -15.12 2.99
N GLY A 210 1.30 -14.71 1.72
CA GLY A 210 1.41 -13.32 1.31
C GLY A 210 2.65 -13.03 0.47
N LEU A 211 3.12 -11.79 0.44
CA LEU A 211 4.25 -11.37 -0.38
C LEU A 211 5.54 -11.24 0.44
N ARG A 212 6.66 -11.72 -0.11
CA ARG A 212 8.02 -11.38 0.39
C ARG A 212 8.26 -9.88 0.29
N SER A 213 8.88 -9.31 1.31
CA SER A 213 9.26 -7.89 1.35
C SER A 213 10.45 -7.53 0.45
N LEU A 214 11.21 -8.51 -0.03
CA LEU A 214 12.32 -8.37 -0.98
C LEU A 214 12.48 -9.66 -1.80
N ALA A 215 12.90 -9.54 -3.06
CA ALA A 215 13.15 -10.69 -3.93
C ALA A 215 14.29 -11.60 -3.42
N PRO A 216 14.13 -12.94 -3.48
CA PRO A 216 15.12 -13.88 -2.96
C PRO A 216 16.53 -13.81 -3.56
N LEU A 217 16.67 -13.30 -4.79
CA LEU A 217 17.96 -13.16 -5.47
C LEU A 217 18.71 -11.87 -5.09
N ASP A 218 18.07 -10.97 -4.34
CA ASP A 218 18.76 -9.79 -3.83
C ASP A 218 19.77 -10.20 -2.75
N PRO A 219 21.03 -9.71 -2.78
CA PRO A 219 22.04 -10.08 -1.80
C PRO A 219 21.69 -9.69 -0.35
N ARG A 220 20.73 -8.78 -0.16
CA ARG A 220 20.23 -8.38 1.17
C ARG A 220 19.10 -9.28 1.67
N TYR A 221 18.64 -10.23 0.86
CA TYR A 221 17.54 -11.11 1.22
C TYR A 221 17.84 -11.95 2.48
N ALA A 222 16.94 -11.87 3.45
CA ALA A 222 16.92 -12.60 4.70
C ALA A 222 15.58 -13.34 4.82
N GLY A 223 15.57 -14.59 4.35
CA GLY A 223 14.37 -15.43 4.31
C GLY A 223 13.93 -16.00 5.66
N GLN A 224 14.71 -15.83 6.73
CA GLN A 224 14.36 -16.26 8.08
C GLN A 224 14.30 -15.08 9.03
N TYR A 225 13.20 -14.96 9.78
CA TYR A 225 13.07 -14.00 10.86
C TYR A 225 13.88 -14.51 12.06
N GLY A 226 15.15 -14.09 12.12
CA GLY A 226 16.21 -14.77 12.88
C GLY A 226 16.05 -14.84 14.41
N PRO A 227 16.96 -15.54 15.10
CA PRO A 227 16.96 -15.63 16.55
C PRO A 227 17.51 -14.34 17.17
N GLY A 228 16.69 -13.66 17.99
CA GLY A 228 17.08 -12.46 18.71
C GLY A 228 16.66 -11.15 18.03
N TRP A 229 16.72 -10.05 18.78
CA TRP A 229 16.20 -8.74 18.38
C TRP A 229 16.85 -8.20 17.08
N GLU A 230 18.18 -8.15 17.02
CA GLU A 230 18.88 -7.56 15.87
C GLU A 230 18.64 -8.34 14.57
N ALA A 231 18.69 -9.67 14.62
CA ALA A 231 18.43 -10.51 13.44
C ALA A 231 17.00 -10.35 12.92
N ARG A 232 16.04 -10.12 13.83
CA ARG A 232 14.64 -9.84 13.50
C ARG A 232 14.49 -8.49 12.79
N GLU A 233 15.02 -7.41 13.37
CA GLU A 233 14.98 -6.08 12.75
C GLU A 233 15.61 -6.08 11.36
N ARG A 234 16.77 -6.75 11.21
CA ARG A 234 17.46 -6.86 9.92
C ARG A 234 16.67 -7.66 8.87
N ALA A 235 15.86 -8.63 9.28
CA ALA A 235 15.04 -9.44 8.36
C ALA A 235 13.62 -8.88 8.11
N TYR A 236 13.11 -8.00 8.98
CA TYR A 236 11.69 -7.63 9.06
C TYR A 236 11.09 -7.13 7.74
N HIS A 237 11.88 -6.38 6.96
CA HIS A 237 11.52 -5.93 5.61
C HIS A 237 12.55 -6.31 4.55
N GLN A 238 13.36 -7.34 4.80
CA GLN A 238 14.41 -7.80 3.88
C GLN A 238 14.18 -9.23 3.38
N GLY A 239 12.94 -9.72 3.35
CA GLY A 239 12.64 -11.07 2.85
C GLY A 239 11.50 -11.76 3.57
N THR A 240 11.22 -11.33 4.81
CA THR A 240 10.02 -11.69 5.57
C THR A 240 8.76 -11.50 4.72
N VAL A 241 7.83 -12.46 4.82
CA VAL A 241 6.54 -12.43 4.13
C VAL A 241 5.52 -11.67 4.98
N TRP A 242 4.77 -10.80 4.33
CA TRP A 242 3.73 -9.98 4.97
C TRP A 242 2.34 -10.40 4.47
N ALA A 243 1.49 -10.86 5.40
CA ALA A 243 0.18 -11.42 5.05
C ALA A 243 -0.78 -10.38 4.50
N TRP A 244 -0.81 -9.17 5.06
CA TRP A 244 -1.74 -8.13 4.62
C TRP A 244 -1.59 -7.78 3.12
N LEU A 245 -0.40 -7.99 2.53
CA LEU A 245 -0.14 -7.73 1.12
C LEU A 245 -0.89 -8.67 0.16
N ILE A 246 -1.49 -9.76 0.66
CA ILE A 246 -2.36 -10.60 -0.18
C ILE A 246 -3.59 -9.84 -0.67
N GLY A 247 -4.14 -8.93 0.14
CA GLY A 247 -5.31 -8.15 -0.24
C GLY A 247 -5.03 -7.24 -1.43
N PRO A 248 -4.02 -6.35 -1.38
CA PRO A 248 -3.62 -5.54 -2.51
C PRO A 248 -3.18 -6.38 -3.72
N PHE A 249 -2.51 -7.51 -3.51
CA PHE A 249 -2.13 -8.43 -4.59
C PHE A 249 -3.35 -8.99 -5.33
N VAL A 250 -4.33 -9.54 -4.61
CA VAL A 250 -5.56 -10.07 -5.22
C VAL A 250 -6.34 -8.97 -5.93
N GLU A 251 -6.44 -7.78 -5.34
CA GLU A 251 -7.10 -6.62 -5.98
C GLU A 251 -6.39 -6.21 -7.27
N ALA A 252 -5.06 -6.16 -7.28
CA ALA A 252 -4.28 -5.85 -8.48
C ALA A 252 -4.38 -6.96 -9.54
N TYR A 253 -4.29 -8.23 -9.14
CA TYR A 253 -4.43 -9.38 -10.02
C TYR A 253 -5.77 -9.38 -10.74
N LEU A 254 -6.89 -9.30 -10.00
CA LEU A 254 -8.23 -9.29 -10.58
C LEU A 254 -8.48 -8.06 -11.47
N LYS A 255 -7.83 -6.93 -11.19
CA LYS A 255 -7.93 -5.71 -12.01
C LYS A 255 -7.30 -5.86 -13.40
N VAL A 256 -6.20 -6.60 -13.51
CA VAL A 256 -5.47 -6.79 -14.79
C VAL A 256 -5.75 -8.14 -15.46
N ALA A 257 -6.48 -9.02 -14.78
CA ALA A 257 -6.79 -10.34 -15.28
C ALA A 257 -7.69 -10.28 -16.53
N ASP A 258 -7.48 -11.23 -17.45
CA ASP A 258 -8.31 -11.38 -18.63
C ASP A 258 -9.73 -11.81 -18.22
N PRO A 259 -10.77 -11.01 -18.50
CA PRO A 259 -12.15 -11.36 -18.19
C PRO A 259 -12.62 -12.65 -18.85
N ALA A 260 -12.03 -13.04 -19.99
CA ALA A 260 -12.37 -14.29 -20.69
C ALA A 260 -11.96 -15.54 -19.88
N ARG A 261 -10.98 -15.41 -18.98
CA ARG A 261 -10.47 -16.48 -18.11
C ARG A 261 -11.05 -16.42 -16.69
N ARG A 262 -12.23 -15.81 -16.53
CA ARG A 262 -12.85 -15.57 -15.21
C ARG A 262 -12.85 -16.80 -14.30
N ALA A 263 -13.29 -17.96 -14.79
CA ALA A 263 -13.35 -19.17 -13.98
C ALA A 263 -11.97 -19.60 -13.47
N GLU A 264 -10.95 -19.52 -14.33
CA GLU A 264 -9.55 -19.83 -13.98
C GLU A 264 -8.98 -18.81 -13.00
N ASN A 265 -9.29 -17.52 -13.18
CA ASN A 265 -8.86 -16.46 -12.25
C ASN A 265 -9.47 -16.67 -10.86
N VAL A 266 -10.75 -17.08 -10.80
CA VAL A 266 -11.45 -17.40 -9.56
C VAL A 266 -10.82 -18.60 -8.85
N GLU A 267 -10.60 -19.69 -9.58
CA GLU A 267 -9.93 -20.89 -9.06
C GLU A 267 -8.53 -20.55 -8.52
N GLN A 268 -7.76 -19.75 -9.26
CA GLN A 268 -6.41 -19.36 -8.87
C GLN A 268 -6.38 -18.54 -7.57
N VAL A 269 -7.26 -17.54 -7.44
CA VAL A 269 -7.34 -16.73 -6.22
C VAL A 269 -7.87 -17.56 -5.05
N THR A 270 -8.82 -18.46 -5.29
CA THR A 270 -9.34 -19.39 -4.28
C THR A 270 -8.22 -20.26 -3.74
N HIS A 271 -7.38 -20.81 -4.62
CA HIS A 271 -6.21 -21.59 -4.24
C HIS A 271 -5.22 -20.79 -3.37
N TRP A 272 -4.89 -19.55 -3.73
CA TRP A 272 -4.02 -18.69 -2.92
C TRP A 272 -4.61 -18.38 -1.54
N LEU A 273 -5.92 -18.10 -1.47
CA LEU A 273 -6.57 -17.76 -0.21
C LEU A 273 -6.79 -18.99 0.70
N GLY A 274 -6.82 -20.21 0.14
CA GLY A 274 -6.99 -21.45 0.91
C GLY A 274 -5.88 -21.71 1.93
N ALA A 275 -4.65 -21.27 1.66
CA ALA A 275 -3.54 -21.41 2.61
C ALA A 275 -3.77 -20.63 3.92
N PHE A 276 -4.53 -19.52 3.86
CA PHE A 276 -4.89 -18.78 5.07
C PHE A 276 -5.94 -19.50 5.91
N ASP A 277 -6.80 -20.31 5.29
CA ASP A 277 -7.79 -21.12 6.03
C ASP A 277 -7.09 -22.24 6.83
N GLU A 278 -6.06 -22.86 6.26
CA GLU A 278 -5.21 -23.82 6.97
C GLU A 278 -4.43 -23.20 8.13
N HIS A 279 -4.09 -21.91 8.04
CA HIS A 279 -3.35 -21.20 9.07
C HIS A 279 -4.17 -20.87 10.32
N LEU A 280 -5.51 -20.81 10.22
CA LEU A 280 -6.39 -20.39 11.32
C LEU A 280 -6.27 -21.25 12.59
N ASP A 281 -5.72 -22.47 12.48
CA ASP A 281 -5.54 -23.43 13.59
C ASP A 281 -4.06 -23.58 14.05
N GLN A 282 -3.11 -22.77 13.53
CA GLN A 282 -1.67 -22.99 13.75
C GLN A 282 -1.01 -22.11 14.81
N ALA A 283 -1.22 -20.79 14.77
CA ALA A 283 -0.50 -19.82 15.62
C ALA A 283 -1.41 -19.11 16.63
N GLY A 284 -2.45 -18.44 16.12
CA GLY A 284 -3.49 -17.82 16.93
C GLY A 284 -4.86 -18.28 16.41
N LEU A 285 -5.63 -18.96 17.26
CA LEU A 285 -6.90 -19.57 16.84
C LEU A 285 -7.85 -18.52 16.26
N GLY A 286 -8.23 -18.69 14.98
CA GLY A 286 -9.12 -17.77 14.27
C GLY A 286 -8.48 -16.44 13.85
N TYR A 287 -7.16 -16.32 13.96
CA TYR A 287 -6.39 -15.14 13.57
C TYR A 287 -5.32 -15.48 12.54
N ILE A 288 -4.82 -14.43 11.88
CA ILE A 288 -3.74 -14.52 10.91
C ILE A 288 -2.55 -13.74 11.47
N SER A 289 -1.38 -14.40 11.49
CA SER A 289 -0.14 -13.76 11.91
C SER A 289 0.22 -12.55 11.03
N GLU A 290 0.96 -11.63 11.61
CA GLU A 290 1.47 -10.43 10.95
C GLU A 290 2.42 -10.77 9.80
N ILE A 291 3.38 -11.63 10.10
CA ILE A 291 4.49 -11.98 9.22
C ILE A 291 4.82 -13.48 9.28
N PHE A 292 5.51 -13.94 8.25
CA PHE A 292 5.97 -15.32 8.09
C PHE A 292 7.41 -15.33 7.59
N ASP A 293 8.16 -16.41 7.85
CA ASP A 293 9.46 -16.61 7.23
C ASP A 293 9.32 -16.57 5.69
N GLY A 294 10.26 -15.89 5.01
CA GLY A 294 10.29 -15.77 3.56
C GLY A 294 10.60 -17.08 2.84
N ASP A 295 11.36 -17.95 3.49
CA ASP A 295 11.68 -19.29 3.01
C ASP A 295 10.72 -20.33 3.57
N LYS A 296 10.59 -21.45 2.85
CA LYS A 296 9.83 -22.60 3.34
C LYS A 296 10.39 -23.07 4.69
N PRO A 297 9.53 -23.46 5.65
CA PRO A 297 8.10 -23.75 5.48
C PRO A 297 7.16 -22.55 5.71
N HIS A 298 7.65 -21.30 5.66
CA HIS A 298 6.87 -20.10 5.97
C HIS A 298 6.30 -20.10 7.39
N THR A 299 7.17 -20.34 8.37
CA THR A 299 6.80 -20.35 9.79
C THR A 299 6.12 -19.02 10.17
N PRO A 300 4.99 -19.03 10.91
CA PRO A 300 4.40 -17.80 11.45
C PRO A 300 5.34 -17.11 12.44
N ARG A 301 5.41 -15.77 12.37
CA ARG A 301 6.29 -14.91 13.18
C ARG A 301 5.52 -13.65 13.62
N GLY A 302 6.20 -12.80 14.40
CA GLY A 302 5.66 -11.50 14.82
C GLY A 302 4.39 -11.62 15.67
N CYS A 303 3.51 -10.64 15.54
CA CYS A 303 2.20 -10.69 16.20
C CYS A 303 1.34 -11.83 15.63
N TYR A 304 0.83 -12.71 16.49
CA TYR A 304 -0.02 -13.84 16.08
C TYR A 304 -1.45 -13.44 15.71
N ALA A 305 -1.91 -12.27 16.15
CA ALA A 305 -3.27 -11.78 15.93
C ALA A 305 -3.25 -10.34 15.42
N GLN A 306 -3.11 -10.18 14.11
CA GLN A 306 -2.83 -8.87 13.53
C GLN A 306 -3.97 -8.35 12.64
N ALA A 307 -4.46 -7.16 12.97
CA ALA A 307 -5.67 -6.58 12.38
C ALA A 307 -5.62 -6.47 10.86
N TRP A 308 -4.52 -5.94 10.30
CA TRP A 308 -4.39 -5.78 8.85
C TRP A 308 -4.31 -7.10 8.08
N SER A 309 -3.81 -8.18 8.69
CA SER A 309 -3.64 -9.48 8.05
C SER A 309 -5.00 -10.12 7.90
N VAL A 310 -5.78 -10.13 8.99
CA VAL A 310 -7.16 -10.63 8.99
C VAL A 310 -8.03 -9.79 8.06
N ALA A 311 -7.96 -8.45 8.17
CA ALA A 311 -8.80 -7.56 7.37
C ALA A 311 -8.54 -7.69 5.87
N GLU A 312 -7.28 -7.77 5.44
CA GLU A 312 -6.94 -7.86 4.01
C GLU A 312 -7.27 -9.23 3.41
N VAL A 313 -7.20 -10.33 4.18
CA VAL A 313 -7.69 -11.64 3.73
C VAL A 313 -9.21 -11.64 3.57
N LEU A 314 -9.95 -11.08 4.55
CA LEU A 314 -11.40 -10.92 4.43
C LEU A 314 -11.77 -10.04 3.23
N ARG A 315 -11.03 -8.95 3.01
CA ARG A 315 -11.22 -8.07 1.86
C ARG A 315 -10.95 -8.78 0.53
N ALA A 316 -9.90 -9.60 0.45
CA ALA A 316 -9.59 -10.41 -0.72
C ALA A 316 -10.72 -11.40 -1.04
N LYS A 317 -11.24 -12.10 -0.02
CA LYS A 317 -12.40 -13.00 -0.17
C LYS A 317 -13.65 -12.25 -0.65
N ALA A 318 -13.92 -11.05 -0.12
CA ALA A 318 -15.03 -10.22 -0.57
C ALA A 318 -14.86 -9.71 -2.01
N LEU A 319 -13.63 -9.36 -2.42
CA LEU A 319 -13.32 -9.00 -3.81
C LEU A 319 -13.58 -10.17 -4.76
N LEU A 320 -13.13 -11.37 -4.39
CA LEU A 320 -13.33 -12.59 -5.16
C LEU A 320 -14.83 -12.88 -5.36
N ALA A 321 -15.63 -12.84 -4.29
CA ALA A 321 -17.07 -13.06 -4.38
C ALA A 321 -17.79 -12.06 -5.32
N ASN A 322 -17.35 -10.80 -5.33
CA ASN A 322 -17.88 -9.80 -6.27
C ASN A 322 -17.43 -10.05 -7.71
N TYR A 323 -16.19 -10.53 -7.91
CA TYR A 323 -15.65 -10.85 -9.23
C TYR A 323 -16.32 -12.09 -9.85
N GLU A 324 -16.68 -13.08 -9.03
CA GLU A 324 -17.45 -14.25 -9.46
C GLU A 324 -18.85 -13.86 -9.97
N THR A 325 -19.51 -12.92 -9.29
CA THR A 325 -20.93 -12.63 -9.50
C THR A 325 -21.24 -11.55 -10.54
N GLY A 326 -20.32 -10.61 -10.81
CA GLY A 326 -20.56 -9.47 -11.71
C GLY A 326 -19.89 -9.63 -13.06
#